data_AF-A0A8H6MHA1-F1
#
_entry.id   AF-A0A8H6MHA1-F1
#
_cell.length_a   1.000
_cell.length_b   1.000
_cell.length_c   1.000
_cell.angle_alpha   90.00
_cell.angle_beta   90.00
_cell.angle_gamma   90.00
#
_symmetry.space_group_name_H-M   'P 1'
#
loop_
_entity.id
_entity.type
_entity.pdbx_description
1 polymer ?
#
loop_
_entity_poly.entity_id
_entity_poly.type
_entity_poly.pdbx_seq_one_letter_code
_entity_poly.pdbx_strand_id
1 'polypeptide(L)'
;MLRPLLASTRPLFQRLRQAALPHPHHHHPLAATALPGSVTPALARGMKVRASVKVMCDGCSVVRRKGRVYVVCSKNPKHKQRQG
;
A
#
# COMPACT_ATOMS: atom_id res chain seq x y z
N MET A 1 -24.78 -39.89 15.54
CA MET A 1 -23.38 -39.48 15.80
C MET A 1 -23.36 -38.01 16.22
N LEU A 2 -23.68 -37.75 17.50
CA LEU A 2 -23.79 -36.39 18.05
C LEU A 2 -22.40 -35.81 18.33
N ARG A 3 -22.10 -34.62 17.80
CA ARG A 3 -20.87 -33.87 18.10
C ARG A 3 -21.04 -33.13 19.44
N PRO A 4 -20.15 -33.33 20.42
CA PRO A 4 -20.23 -32.61 21.69
C PRO A 4 -19.76 -31.16 21.52
N LEU A 5 -20.59 -30.22 21.99
CA LEU A 5 -20.22 -28.83 22.18
C LEU A 5 -19.34 -28.74 23.44
N LEU A 6 -18.02 -28.81 23.28
CA LEU A 6 -17.11 -28.53 24.40
C LEU A 6 -17.11 -27.02 24.68
N ALA A 7 -17.71 -26.67 25.81
CA ALA A 7 -17.66 -25.37 26.45
C ALA A 7 -16.20 -24.97 26.75
N SER A 8 -15.71 -23.93 26.07
CA SER A 8 -14.46 -23.27 26.42
C SER A 8 -14.73 -22.31 27.57
N THR A 9 -14.60 -22.80 28.80
CA THR A 9 -14.50 -22.00 30.02
C THR A 9 -13.22 -21.19 29.99
N ARG A 10 -13.27 -20.02 29.34
CA ARG A 10 -12.20 -19.02 29.41
C ARG A 10 -12.19 -18.42 30.82
N PRO A 11 -11.09 -18.53 31.58
CA PRO A 11 -11.03 -18.06 32.95
C PRO A 11 -11.18 -16.53 33.04
N LEU A 12 -11.98 -16.07 34.01
CA LEU A 12 -12.31 -14.66 34.28
C LEU A 12 -11.14 -13.81 34.85
N PHE A 13 -9.89 -14.20 34.64
CA PHE A 13 -8.72 -13.57 35.29
C PHE A 13 -7.77 -12.83 34.35
N GLN A 14 -8.22 -12.37 33.18
CA GLN A 14 -7.38 -11.53 32.31
C GLN A 14 -8.06 -10.22 31.93
N ARG A 15 -8.35 -9.39 32.95
CA ARG A 15 -8.71 -7.98 32.76
C ARG A 15 -8.04 -7.06 33.79
N LEU A 16 -6.76 -7.26 34.09
CA LEU A 16 -5.96 -6.13 34.55
C LEU A 16 -5.67 -5.25 33.34
N ARG A 17 -6.53 -4.24 33.10
CA ARG A 17 -6.22 -3.12 32.21
C ARG A 17 -4.98 -2.45 32.79
N GLN A 18 -3.81 -2.71 32.21
CA GLN A 18 -2.63 -1.90 32.47
C GLN A 18 -2.99 -0.45 32.13
N ALA A 19 -2.91 0.43 33.13
CA ALA A 19 -3.06 1.86 32.92
C ALA A 19 -1.94 2.31 31.98
N ALA A 20 -2.31 2.76 30.78
CA ALA A 20 -1.39 3.30 29.82
C ALA A 20 -0.73 4.55 30.42
N LEU A 21 0.59 4.48 30.66
CA LEU A 21 1.38 5.65 31.00
C LEU A 21 1.31 6.66 29.83
N PRO A 22 1.09 7.97 30.10
CA PRO A 22 1.05 8.98 29.05
C PRO A 22 2.44 9.06 28.39
N HIS A 23 2.48 8.82 27.09
CA HIS A 23 3.70 8.95 26.30
C HIS A 23 3.97 10.44 26.05
N PRO A 24 5.16 10.96 26.39
CA PRO A 24 5.48 12.36 26.14
C PRO A 24 5.55 12.62 24.63
N HIS A 25 4.68 13.49 24.14
CA HIS A 25 4.74 14.00 22.77
C HIS A 25 5.83 15.06 22.67
N HIS A 26 7.02 14.66 22.21
CA HIS A 26 8.04 15.62 21.79
C HIS A 26 7.64 16.25 20.45
N HIS A 27 7.18 17.49 20.49
CA HIS A 27 7.01 18.32 19.30
C HIS A 27 8.38 18.91 18.91
N HIS A 28 8.96 18.40 17.82
CA HIS A 28 10.14 19.00 17.22
C HIS A 28 9.70 20.21 16.38
N PRO A 29 10.19 21.43 16.63
CA PRO A 29 9.87 22.58 15.80
C PRO A 29 10.50 22.39 14.42
N LEU A 30 9.69 22.53 13.37
CA LEU A 30 10.14 22.53 11.99
C LEU A 30 10.84 23.87 11.71
N ALA A 31 12.16 23.87 11.80
CA ALA A 31 12.98 24.92 11.20
C ALA A 31 12.79 24.86 9.68
N ALA A 32 12.00 25.80 9.17
CA ALA A 32 11.74 25.97 7.74
C ALA A 32 12.98 26.57 7.06
N THR A 33 13.98 25.74 6.78
CA THR A 33 15.03 26.11 5.83
C THR A 33 14.52 25.83 4.42
N ALA A 34 14.03 26.88 3.75
CA ALA A 34 13.69 26.83 2.34
C ALA A 34 14.94 26.50 1.51
N LEU A 35 14.97 25.32 0.90
CA LEU A 35 15.99 24.92 -0.06
C LEU A 35 15.55 25.33 -1.47
N PRO A 36 16.29 26.19 -2.20
CA PRO A 36 16.08 26.41 -3.62
C PRO A 36 16.76 25.27 -4.38
N GLY A 37 15.95 24.36 -4.94
CA GLY A 37 16.50 23.25 -5.72
C GLY A 37 15.61 22.03 -5.85
N SER A 38 14.30 22.22 -6.06
CA SER A 38 13.38 21.14 -6.43
C SER A 38 13.58 20.71 -7.88
N VAL A 39 14.73 20.13 -8.21
CA VAL A 39 14.85 19.23 -9.36
C VAL A 39 14.03 17.99 -9.05
N THR A 40 12.72 18.04 -9.32
CA THR A 40 11.89 16.84 -9.36
C THR A 40 12.54 15.88 -10.36
N PRO A 41 13.03 14.70 -9.92
CA PRO A 41 13.57 13.75 -10.88
C PRO A 41 12.44 13.40 -11.84
N ALA A 42 12.72 13.57 -13.12
CA ALA A 42 11.86 13.17 -14.21
C ALA A 42 11.20 11.83 -13.87
N LEU A 43 9.86 11.86 -13.78
CA LEU A 43 8.94 10.81 -13.34
C LEU A 43 8.93 9.59 -14.30
N ALA A 44 10.09 9.14 -14.74
CA ALA A 44 10.29 8.11 -15.73
C ALA A 44 11.12 7.01 -15.10
N ARG A 45 10.42 5.97 -14.62
CA ARG A 45 10.81 4.54 -14.62
C ARG A 45 9.90 3.63 -13.77
N GLY A 46 8.78 4.13 -13.23
CA GLY A 46 7.84 3.36 -12.40
C GLY A 46 6.48 3.06 -13.05
N MET A 47 5.87 1.95 -12.63
CA MET A 47 4.51 1.50 -12.99
C MET A 47 3.46 2.59 -12.69
N LYS A 48 2.62 2.98 -13.66
CA LYS A 48 1.59 4.01 -13.44
C LYS A 48 0.26 3.41 -12.98
N VAL A 49 -0.28 3.84 -11.84
CA VAL A 49 -1.61 3.40 -11.38
C VAL A 49 -2.69 4.31 -11.96
N ARG A 50 -3.72 3.74 -12.61
CA ARG A 50 -4.86 4.46 -13.19
C ARG A 50 -6.15 3.67 -12.96
N ALA A 51 -7.29 4.35 -12.91
CA ALA A 51 -8.60 3.69 -12.80
C ALA A 51 -8.95 2.86 -14.05
N SER A 52 -8.52 3.32 -15.23
CA SER A 52 -8.65 2.62 -16.50
C SER A 52 -7.28 2.35 -17.11
N VAL A 53 -7.14 1.19 -17.74
CA VAL A 53 -5.92 0.76 -18.41
C VAL A 53 -6.20 0.54 -19.88
N LYS A 54 -5.35 1.08 -20.75
CA LYS A 54 -5.46 0.98 -22.20
C LYS A 54 -4.11 0.60 -22.80
N VAL A 55 -4.16 -0.20 -23.86
CA VAL A 55 -3.00 -0.52 -24.72
C VAL A 55 -2.67 0.71 -25.55
N MET A 56 -1.40 1.11 -25.58
CA MET A 56 -0.93 2.32 -26.28
C MET A 56 -0.02 2.02 -27.47
N CYS A 57 0.42 0.77 -27.63
CA CYS A 57 1.47 0.37 -28.55
C CYS A 57 1.38 -1.13 -28.86
N ASP A 58 2.01 -1.60 -29.94
CA ASP A 58 1.97 -3.03 -30.30
C ASP A 58 2.72 -3.92 -29.31
N GLY A 59 3.71 -3.35 -28.59
CA GLY A 59 4.46 -4.04 -27.56
C GLY A 59 3.76 -4.07 -26.20
N CYS A 60 2.54 -3.52 -26.09
CA CYS A 60 1.80 -3.37 -24.87
C CYS A 60 0.80 -4.53 -24.74
N SER A 61 0.87 -5.31 -23.66
CA SER A 61 0.01 -6.46 -23.43
C SER A 61 -0.75 -6.33 -22.11
N VAL A 62 -2.03 -6.70 -22.12
CA VAL A 62 -2.89 -6.71 -20.94
C VAL A 62 -2.70 -8.04 -20.22
N VAL A 63 -2.30 -7.99 -18.94
CA VAL A 63 -2.07 -9.18 -18.11
C VAL A 63 -2.80 -9.03 -16.79
N ARG A 64 -3.50 -10.08 -16.35
CA ARG A 64 -4.12 -10.13 -15.01
C ARG A 64 -3.16 -10.81 -14.03
N ARG A 65 -2.81 -10.12 -12.95
CA ARG A 65 -1.92 -10.63 -11.88
C ARG A 65 -2.49 -10.24 -10.52
N LYS A 66 -2.48 -11.14 -9.53
CA LYS A 66 -2.97 -10.86 -8.16
C LYS A 66 -4.36 -10.19 -8.13
N GLY A 67 -5.27 -10.64 -9.00
CA GLY A 67 -6.65 -10.10 -9.10
C GLY A 67 -6.78 -8.71 -9.71
N ARG A 68 -5.70 -8.12 -10.27
CA ARG A 68 -5.72 -6.78 -10.89
C ARG A 68 -5.25 -6.83 -12.35
N VAL A 69 -5.69 -5.86 -13.13
CA VAL A 69 -5.31 -5.73 -14.54
C VAL A 69 -4.07 -4.84 -14.66
N TYR A 70 -3.08 -5.31 -15.42
CA TYR A 70 -1.82 -4.62 -15.71
C TYR A 70 -1.67 -4.50 -17.22
N VAL A 71 -1.08 -3.40 -17.67
CA VAL A 71 -0.50 -3.25 -19.00
C VAL A 71 1.00 -3.32 -18.83
N VAL A 72 1.63 -4.33 -19.43
CA VAL A 72 3.08 -4.48 -19.48
C VAL A 72 3.52 -4.13 -20.90
N CYS A 73 4.62 -3.40 -21.04
CA CYS A 73 5.20 -3.09 -22.33
C CYS A 73 6.67 -3.46 -22.33
N SER A 74 7.08 -4.26 -23.33
CA SER A 74 8.47 -4.70 -23.51
C SER A 74 9.32 -3.65 -24.21
N LYS A 75 8.72 -2.90 -25.16
CA LYS A 75 9.41 -1.86 -25.96
C LYS A 75 9.66 -0.58 -25.15
N ASN A 76 8.64 -0.13 -24.39
CA ASN A 76 8.64 1.17 -23.72
C ASN A 76 8.15 1.08 -22.27
N PRO A 77 9.01 1.34 -21.26
CA PRO A 77 8.61 1.24 -19.84
C PRO A 77 7.60 2.30 -19.40
N LYS A 78 7.48 3.41 -20.13
CA LYS A 78 6.49 4.49 -19.86
C LYS A 78 5.03 4.02 -20.01
N HIS A 79 4.78 2.93 -20.72
CA HIS A 79 3.41 2.44 -20.96
C HIS A 79 2.90 1.49 -19.88
N LYS A 80 3.73 1.15 -18.88
CA LYS A 80 3.36 0.22 -17.81
C LYS A 80 2.25 0.82 -16.95
N GLN A 81 1.05 0.22 -16.93
CA GLN A 81 -0.14 0.74 -16.20
C GLN A 81 -0.88 -0.31 -15.33
N ARG A 82 -1.31 0.02 -14.11
CA ARG A 82 -2.06 -0.88 -13.19
C ARG A 82 -3.45 -0.33 -12.96
N GLN A 83 -4.45 -1.19 -12.99
CA GLN A 83 -5.83 -0.84 -12.69
C GLN A 83 -6.09 -0.81 -11.18
N GLY A 84 -6.40 0.40 -10.68
CA GLY A 84 -6.66 0.70 -9.28
C GLY A 84 -5.47 0.47 -8.35
#